data_AF-A0A8X8KNC5-F1
#
_entry.id   AF-A0A8X8KNC5-F1
#
_cell.length_a   1.000
_cell.length_b   1.000
_cell.length_c   1.000
_cell.angle_alpha   90.00
_cell.angle_beta   90.00
_cell.angle_gamma   90.00
#
_symmetry.space_group_name_H-M   'P 1'
#
loop_
_entity.id
_entity.type
_entity.pdbx_description
1 polymer ?
#
loop_
_entity_poly.entity_id
_entity_poly.type
_entity_poly.pdbx_seq_one_letter_code
_entity_poly.pdbx_strand_id
1 'polypeptide(L)'
;MLVHHSGKDVGKGARGHSSLRAAIDTEIELTRDDLGQITAEVTKQRDGPTGYRFSYVLQQVELGLDQDGDPVTTCLVEPAETAQAGRVAVSGAARSALDLLDKTIAESGVEMRKPQYPAGPCVGVDLWREACLEPGAISASDDKEVRARAFRKCRDHLTDAKVVLVRDDLVWRVQP
;
A
#
# COMPACT_ATOMS: atom_id res chain seq x y z
N MET A 1 13.89 -1.35 -20.11
CA MET A 1 12.50 -1.65 -19.72
C MET A 1 12.12 -2.98 -20.35
N LEU A 2 11.53 -3.91 -19.60
CA LEU A 2 11.15 -5.24 -20.07
C LEU A 2 9.68 -5.49 -19.74
N VAL A 3 8.91 -6.00 -20.70
CA VAL A 3 7.50 -6.36 -20.52
C VAL A 3 7.42 -7.87 -20.43
N HIS A 4 6.77 -8.39 -19.40
CA HIS A 4 6.51 -9.82 -19.24
C HIS A 4 5.06 -10.06 -18.81
N HIS A 5 4.57 -11.26 -19.09
CA HIS A 5 3.25 -11.68 -18.63
C HIS A 5 3.31 -12.17 -17.18
N SER A 6 2.17 -12.10 -16.49
CA SER A 6 1.96 -12.80 -15.22
C SER A 6 1.94 -14.31 -15.43
N GLY A 7 2.25 -15.06 -14.37
CA GLY A 7 2.09 -16.51 -14.37
C GLY A 7 0.63 -16.94 -14.45
N LYS A 8 0.39 -18.25 -14.64
CA LYS A 8 -0.96 -18.84 -14.58
C LYS A 8 -1.65 -18.56 -13.24
N ASP A 9 -0.86 -18.48 -12.17
CA ASP A 9 -1.28 -18.08 -10.85
C ASP A 9 -0.83 -16.62 -10.64
N VAL A 10 -1.75 -15.68 -10.80
CA VAL A 10 -1.46 -14.23 -10.73
C VAL A 10 -0.89 -13.86 -9.35
N GLY A 11 -1.32 -14.54 -8.28
CA GLY A 11 -0.80 -14.32 -6.93
C GLY A 11 0.67 -14.69 -6.75
N LYS A 12 1.26 -15.43 -7.69
CA LYS A 12 2.71 -15.76 -7.71
C LYS A 12 3.55 -14.74 -8.47
N GLY A 13 2.92 -13.72 -9.06
CA GLY A 13 3.59 -12.61 -9.73
C GLY A 13 4.16 -12.96 -11.10
N ALA A 14 5.33 -12.38 -11.39
CA ALA A 14 6.00 -12.47 -12.69
C ALA A 14 6.21 -13.91 -13.17
N ARG A 15 5.85 -14.18 -14.44
CA ARG A 15 6.20 -15.45 -15.08
C ARG A 15 7.69 -15.49 -15.42
N GLY A 16 8.32 -16.65 -15.20
CA GLY A 16 9.69 -16.91 -15.62
C GLY A 16 10.58 -17.35 -14.47
N HIS A 17 11.88 -17.21 -14.67
CA HIS A 17 12.86 -17.58 -13.65
C HIS A 17 12.95 -16.49 -12.58
N SER A 18 13.04 -16.89 -11.30
CA SER A 18 13.09 -15.98 -10.15
C SER A 18 14.25 -14.98 -10.20
N SER A 19 15.30 -15.27 -10.98
CA SER A 19 16.43 -14.36 -11.22
C SER A 19 16.01 -13.05 -11.88
N LEU A 20 14.95 -13.04 -12.70
CA LEU A 20 14.47 -11.81 -13.34
C LEU A 20 14.02 -10.81 -12.28
N ARG A 21 13.17 -11.27 -11.35
CA ARG A 21 12.69 -10.43 -10.25
C ARG A 21 13.83 -9.98 -9.35
N ALA A 22 14.90 -10.75 -9.18
CA ALA A 22 16.08 -10.34 -8.42
C ALA A 22 16.91 -9.26 -9.15
N ALA A 23 16.98 -9.32 -10.48
CA ALA A 23 17.83 -8.46 -11.31
C ALA A 23 17.24 -7.07 -11.60
N ILE A 24 15.92 -6.90 -11.53
CA ILE A 24 15.26 -5.60 -11.79
C ILE A 24 15.16 -4.75 -10.52
N ASP A 25 15.21 -3.43 -10.66
CA ASP A 25 15.08 -2.50 -9.52
C ASP A 25 13.63 -2.16 -9.21
N THR A 26 12.83 -2.01 -10.27
CA THR A 26 11.41 -1.63 -10.21
C THR A 26 10.58 -2.66 -10.96
N GLU A 27 9.45 -3.05 -10.37
CA GLU A 27 8.41 -3.87 -10.99
C GLU A 27 7.09 -3.11 -10.89
N ILE A 28 6.41 -2.96 -12.02
CA ILE A 28 5.07 -2.38 -12.11
C ILE A 28 4.14 -3.46 -12.66
N GLU A 29 3.21 -3.91 -11.85
CA GLU A 29 2.19 -4.88 -12.25
C GLU A 29 0.97 -4.15 -12.81
N LEU A 30 0.47 -4.62 -13.95
CA LEU A 30 -0.76 -4.13 -14.57
C LEU A 30 -1.85 -5.18 -14.39
N THR A 31 -2.98 -4.79 -13.78
CA THR A 31 -4.18 -5.62 -13.68
C THR A 31 -5.35 -4.92 -14.36
N ARG A 32 -6.24 -5.69 -14.96
CA ARG A 32 -7.47 -5.18 -15.59
C ARG A 32 -8.67 -5.85 -14.93
N ASP A 33 -9.65 -5.05 -14.53
CA ASP A 33 -10.90 -5.57 -13.98
C ASP A 33 -11.94 -5.87 -15.07
N ASP A 34 -13.08 -6.43 -14.66
CA ASP A 34 -14.18 -6.79 -15.56
C ASP A 34 -14.87 -5.58 -16.21
N LEU A 35 -14.71 -4.37 -15.63
CA LEU A 35 -15.22 -3.11 -16.17
C LEU A 35 -14.24 -2.46 -17.16
N GLY A 36 -13.05 -3.05 -17.31
CA GLY A 36 -12.03 -2.61 -18.25
C GLY A 36 -11.07 -1.55 -17.69
N GLN A 37 -11.18 -1.17 -16.41
CA GLN A 37 -10.24 -0.31 -15.72
C GLN A 37 -8.93 -1.05 -15.50
N ILE A 38 -7.83 -0.36 -15.78
CA ILE A 38 -6.47 -0.87 -15.60
C ILE A 38 -5.86 -0.20 -14.38
N THR A 39 -5.26 -1.00 -13.50
CA THR A 39 -4.51 -0.52 -12.34
C THR A 39 -3.04 -0.87 -12.50
N ALA A 40 -2.18 0.13 -12.41
CA ALA A 40 -0.74 -0.02 -12.37
C ALA A 40 -0.27 0.07 -10.91
N GLU A 41 0.43 -0.96 -10.43
CA GLU A 41 0.96 -1.03 -9.06
C GLU A 41 2.47 -1.23 -9.05
N VAL A 42 3.19 -0.43 -8.26
CA VAL A 42 4.61 -0.68 -7.97
C VAL A 42 4.75 -1.83 -6.97
N THR A 43 4.94 -3.05 -7.44
CA THR A 43 5.04 -4.28 -6.63
C THR A 43 6.46 -4.55 -6.10
N LYS A 44 7.49 -3.98 -6.76
CA LYS A 44 8.87 -3.97 -6.29
C LYS A 44 9.51 -2.60 -6.54
N GLN A 45 10.25 -2.12 -5.56
CA GLN A 45 11.11 -0.95 -5.69
C GLN A 45 12.35 -1.14 -4.82
N ARG A 46 13.55 -1.01 -5.40
CA ARG A 46 14.82 -1.10 -4.65
C ARG A 46 14.97 0.09 -3.72
N ASP A 47 14.85 1.29 -4.27
CA ASP A 47 15.17 2.54 -3.60
C ASP A 47 13.92 3.41 -3.40
N GLY A 48 12.95 2.89 -2.65
CA GLY A 48 11.74 3.62 -2.32
C GLY A 48 10.57 2.76 -1.88
N PRO A 49 9.41 3.38 -1.61
CA PRO A 49 8.20 2.66 -1.23
C PRO A 49 7.62 1.83 -2.39
N THR A 50 6.93 0.75 -2.04
CA THR A 50 6.07 -0.03 -2.95
C THR A 50 4.61 0.26 -2.64
N GLY A 51 3.70 -0.18 -3.53
CA GLY A 51 2.26 -0.04 -3.34
C GLY A 51 1.67 1.25 -3.90
N TYR A 52 2.48 2.12 -4.51
CA TYR A 52 1.96 3.22 -5.33
C TYR A 52 1.11 2.65 -6.45
N ARG A 53 -0.11 3.20 -6.57
CA ARG A 53 -1.10 2.76 -7.55
C ARG A 53 -1.70 3.96 -8.27
N PHE A 54 -1.96 3.78 -9.55
CA PHE A 54 -2.86 4.64 -10.29
C PHE A 54 -3.70 3.80 -11.23
N SER A 55 -4.90 4.28 -11.52
CA SER A 55 -5.81 3.61 -12.44
C SER A 55 -6.15 4.49 -13.64
N TYR A 56 -6.42 3.84 -14.76
CA TYR A 56 -6.82 4.48 -15.99
C TYR A 56 -7.73 3.54 -16.81
N VAL A 57 -8.49 4.13 -17.71
CA VAL A 57 -9.19 3.40 -18.77
C VAL A 57 -8.58 3.76 -20.13
N LEU A 58 -8.68 2.82 -21.07
CA LEU A 58 -8.24 3.02 -22.44
C LEU A 58 -9.47 3.23 -23.32
N GLN A 59 -9.63 4.43 -23.85
CA GLN A 59 -10.71 4.76 -24.78
C GLN A 59 -10.18 4.73 -26.20
N GLN A 60 -10.72 3.85 -27.04
CA GLN A 60 -10.41 3.84 -28.47
C GLN A 60 -11.25 4.91 -29.18
N VAL A 61 -10.62 5.74 -30.01
CA VAL A 61 -11.27 6.80 -30.79
C VAL A 61 -10.94 6.61 -32.26
N GLU A 62 -11.94 6.71 -33.13
CA GLU A 62 -11.76 6.68 -34.58
C GLU A 62 -11.36 8.07 -35.09
N LEU A 63 -10.30 8.12 -35.90
CA LEU A 63 -9.77 9.34 -36.51
C LEU A 63 -10.28 9.54 -37.95
N GLY A 64 -10.80 8.48 -38.57
CA GLY A 64 -11.29 8.44 -39.94
C GLY A 64 -11.08 7.07 -40.57
N LEU A 65 -11.20 7.00 -41.89
CA LEU A 65 -10.96 5.78 -42.66
C LEU A 65 -9.64 5.90 -43.44
N ASP A 66 -8.95 4.78 -43.62
CA ASP A 66 -7.80 4.71 -44.53
C ASP A 66 -8.24 4.56 -46.00
N GLN A 67 -7.27 4.33 -46.89
CA GLN A 67 -7.48 4.20 -48.33
C GLN A 67 -8.32 2.97 -48.73
N ASP A 68 -8.36 1.95 -47.87
CA ASP A 68 -9.08 0.70 -48.10
C ASP A 68 -10.47 0.72 -47.43
N GLY A 69 -10.78 1.80 -46.70
CA GLY A 69 -12.05 2.00 -45.99
C GLY A 69 -12.04 1.45 -44.57
N ASP A 70 -10.89 1.06 -44.05
CA ASP A 70 -10.76 0.54 -42.69
C ASP A 70 -10.60 1.69 -41.67
N PRO A 71 -11.21 1.58 -40.47
CA PRO A 71 -11.13 2.62 -39.47
C PRO A 71 -9.72 2.77 -38.90
N VAL A 72 -9.16 3.97 -39.05
CA VAL A 72 -7.93 4.39 -38.38
C VAL A 72 -8.30 4.81 -36.97
N THR A 73 -7.79 4.09 -35.98
CA THR A 73 -8.09 4.34 -34.57
C THR A 73 -6.86 4.80 -33.79
N THR A 74 -7.11 5.55 -32.71
CA THR A 74 -6.13 5.89 -31.68
C THR A 74 -6.66 5.46 -30.31
N CYS A 75 -5.81 5.52 -29.30
CA CYS A 75 -6.16 5.17 -27.93
C CYS A 75 -5.82 6.32 -26.98
N LEU A 76 -6.82 6.82 -26.27
CA LEU A 76 -6.68 7.82 -25.23
C LEU A 76 -6.58 7.12 -23.87
N VAL A 77 -5.69 7.63 -23.03
CA VAL A 77 -5.56 7.21 -21.63
C VAL A 77 -6.34 8.22 -20.80
N GLU A 78 -7.44 7.78 -20.20
CA GLU A 78 -8.21 8.62 -19.28
C GLU A 78 -7.91 8.19 -17.84
N PRO A 79 -7.52 9.13 -16.95
CA PRO A 79 -7.39 8.83 -15.54
C PRO A 79 -8.71 8.29 -14.99
N ALA A 80 -8.66 7.16 -14.30
CA ALA A 80 -9.79 6.63 -13.56
C ALA A 80 -9.54 6.90 -12.08
N GLU A 81 -10.61 7.13 -11.31
CA GLU A 81 -10.48 7.07 -9.86
C GLU A 81 -9.90 5.70 -9.51
N THR A 82 -8.72 5.71 -8.89
CA THR A 82 -8.19 4.49 -8.29
C THR A 82 -9.21 4.14 -7.23
N ALA A 83 -9.96 3.06 -7.41
CA ALA A 83 -10.79 2.53 -6.35
C ALA A 83 -9.85 2.42 -5.15
N GLN A 84 -10.01 3.31 -4.15
CA GLN A 84 -9.15 3.35 -2.98
C GLN A 84 -9.07 1.91 -2.52
N ALA A 85 -7.87 1.30 -2.61
CA ALA A 85 -7.66 -0.11 -2.35
C ALA A 85 -8.51 -0.44 -1.13
N GLY A 86 -9.60 -1.20 -1.36
CA GLY A 86 -10.77 -1.16 -0.46
C GLY A 86 -10.29 -1.19 0.96
N ARG A 87 -10.53 -0.11 1.73
CA ARG A 87 -9.92 0.15 3.06
C ARG A 87 -9.55 -1.18 3.69
N VAL A 88 -8.24 -1.51 3.76
CA VAL A 88 -7.82 -2.82 4.25
C VAL A 88 -8.59 -3.08 5.54
N ALA A 89 -9.34 -4.18 5.58
CA ALA A 89 -10.28 -4.46 6.65
C ALA A 89 -9.50 -4.72 7.94
N VAL A 90 -9.13 -3.64 8.63
CA VAL A 90 -8.48 -3.69 9.93
C VAL A 90 -9.50 -4.11 10.97
N SER A 91 -9.12 -5.01 11.88
CA SER A 91 -10.00 -5.40 12.98
C SER A 91 -10.33 -4.20 13.87
N GLY A 92 -11.44 -4.23 14.60
CA GLY A 92 -11.84 -3.10 15.46
C GLY A 92 -10.75 -2.67 16.46
N ALA A 93 -10.02 -3.63 17.03
CA ALA A 93 -8.88 -3.35 17.90
C ALA A 93 -7.69 -2.74 17.15
N ALA A 94 -7.39 -3.20 15.93
CA ALA A 94 -6.35 -2.62 15.09
C ALA A 94 -6.72 -1.20 14.62
N ARG A 95 -8.00 -0.95 14.34
CA ARG A 95 -8.51 0.40 14.06
C ARG A 95 -8.32 1.33 15.25
N SER A 96 -8.68 0.88 16.45
CA SER A 96 -8.49 1.65 17.68
C SER A 96 -7.01 1.95 17.94
N ALA A 97 -6.13 0.96 17.72
CA ALA A 97 -4.68 1.16 17.79
C ALA A 97 -4.18 2.20 16.77
N LEU A 98 -4.72 2.19 15.55
CA LEU A 98 -4.38 3.16 14.52
C LEU A 98 -4.85 4.57 14.87
N ASP A 99 -6.06 4.72 15.40
CA ASP A 99 -6.59 6.03 15.80
C ASP A 99 -5.74 6.62 16.96
N LEU A 100 -5.24 5.77 17.87
CA LEU A 100 -4.28 6.17 18.91
C LEU A 100 -2.92 6.55 18.32
N LEU A 101 -2.47 5.88 17.26
CA LEU A 101 -1.26 6.29 16.54
C LEU A 101 -1.44 7.68 15.91
N ASP A 102 -2.55 7.90 15.21
CA ASP A 102 -2.84 9.19 14.57
C ASP A 102 -2.89 10.31 15.62
N LYS A 103 -3.48 10.06 16.79
CA LYS A 103 -3.50 11.00 17.92
C LYS A 103 -2.09 11.28 18.47
N THR A 104 -1.30 10.24 18.74
CA THR A 104 0.05 10.41 19.30
C THR A 104 0.99 11.13 18.32
N ILE A 105 0.86 10.87 17.01
CA ILE A 105 1.56 11.62 15.96
C ILE A 105 1.12 13.09 15.96
N ALA A 106 -0.16 13.38 16.11
CA ALA A 106 -0.64 14.76 16.16
C ALA A 106 -0.14 15.53 17.40
N GLU A 107 0.00 14.86 18.54
CA GLU A 107 0.42 15.47 19.81
C GLU A 107 1.94 15.58 19.97
N SER A 108 2.70 14.60 19.47
CA SER A 108 4.14 14.45 19.76
C SER A 108 4.96 13.95 18.56
N GLY A 109 4.41 14.03 17.35
CA GLY A 109 5.09 13.61 16.13
C GLY A 109 6.34 14.43 15.85
N VAL A 110 7.42 13.73 15.49
CA VAL A 110 8.69 14.34 15.09
C VAL A 110 8.98 13.97 13.65
N GLU A 111 9.38 14.94 12.84
CA GLU A 111 9.89 14.69 11.49
C GLU A 111 11.31 14.15 11.54
N MET A 112 11.54 12.97 10.97
CA MET A 112 12.87 12.41 10.83
C MET A 112 13.40 12.61 9.41
N ARG A 113 14.38 13.50 9.25
CA ARG A 113 14.98 13.82 7.95
C ARG A 113 16.19 12.92 7.66
N LYS A 114 15.93 11.67 7.30
CA LYS A 114 16.94 10.78 6.70
C LYS A 114 16.42 10.17 5.40
N PRO A 115 17.26 9.98 4.37
CA PRO A 115 16.83 9.39 3.09
C PRO A 115 16.16 8.01 3.21
N GLN A 116 16.49 7.26 4.27
CA GLN A 116 15.95 5.92 4.54
C GLN A 116 14.61 5.91 5.28
N TYR A 117 14.07 7.06 5.68
CA TYR A 117 12.79 7.15 6.39
C TYR A 117 11.68 7.70 5.49
N PRO A 118 10.41 7.28 5.70
CA PRO A 118 9.29 7.88 5.01
C PRO A 118 9.19 9.37 5.26
N ALA A 119 8.59 10.08 4.31
CA ALA A 119 8.15 11.44 4.53
C ALA A 119 7.00 11.46 5.55
N GLY A 120 7.00 12.46 6.42
CA GLY A 120 5.96 12.69 7.42
C GLY A 120 6.41 12.47 8.87
N PRO A 121 5.58 12.89 9.84
CA PRO A 121 5.89 12.77 11.25
C PRO A 121 5.81 11.30 11.71
N CYS A 122 6.67 10.95 12.66
CA CYS A 122 6.66 9.66 13.36
C CYS A 122 6.71 9.84 14.87
N VAL A 123 6.38 8.77 15.59
CA VAL A 123 6.56 8.67 17.04
C VAL A 123 7.32 7.40 17.39
N GLY A 124 7.86 7.33 18.60
CA GLY A 124 8.44 6.10 19.13
C GLY A 124 7.37 5.01 19.28
N VAL A 125 7.72 3.77 18.94
CA VAL A 125 6.84 2.60 19.10
C VAL A 125 6.45 2.42 20.56
N ASP A 126 7.34 2.73 21.50
CA ASP A 126 7.04 2.67 22.93
C ASP A 126 5.97 3.67 23.37
N LEU A 127 5.98 4.89 22.84
CA LEU A 127 4.97 5.91 23.13
C LEU A 127 3.59 5.46 22.62
N TRP A 128 3.55 4.94 21.40
CA TRP A 128 2.32 4.37 20.84
C TRP A 128 1.86 3.13 21.62
N ARG A 129 2.79 2.26 22.03
CA ARG A 129 2.50 1.09 22.87
C ARG A 129 1.86 1.52 24.19
N GLU A 130 2.42 2.49 24.89
CA GLU A 130 1.88 2.98 26.17
C GLU A 130 0.45 3.45 26.02
N ALA A 131 0.15 4.26 24.99
CA ALA A 131 -1.22 4.70 24.69
C ALA A 131 -2.17 3.52 24.41
N CYS A 132 -1.72 2.50 23.69
CA CYS A 132 -2.51 1.29 23.42
C CYS A 132 -2.68 0.37 24.62
N LEU A 133 -1.78 0.42 25.60
CA LEU A 133 -1.85 -0.41 26.79
C LEU A 133 -2.78 0.17 27.85
N GLU A 134 -3.29 1.39 27.71
CA GLU A 134 -4.29 1.93 28.63
C GLU A 134 -5.55 1.03 28.71
N PRO A 135 -6.14 0.82 29.90
CA PRO A 135 -7.33 0.00 30.05
C PRO A 135 -8.46 0.47 29.12
N GLY A 136 -9.04 -0.45 28.34
CA GLY A 136 -10.12 -0.13 27.41
C GLY A 136 -9.69 0.54 26.09
N ALA A 137 -8.39 0.81 25.89
CA ALA A 137 -7.90 1.43 24.66
C ALA A 137 -8.05 0.51 23.45
N ILE A 138 -7.48 -0.70 23.52
CA ILE A 138 -7.61 -1.73 22.46
C ILE A 138 -8.11 -3.07 23.00
N SER A 139 -8.17 -3.22 24.32
CA SER A 139 -8.61 -4.43 25.01
C SER A 139 -9.25 -4.06 26.35
N ALA A 140 -10.35 -4.73 26.68
CA ALA A 140 -11.07 -4.57 27.94
C ALA A 140 -10.46 -5.38 29.11
N SER A 141 -9.35 -6.09 28.88
CA SER A 141 -8.70 -6.88 29.93
C SER A 141 -7.86 -5.99 30.85
N ASP A 142 -7.97 -6.22 32.17
CA ASP A 142 -7.14 -5.53 33.16
C ASP A 142 -5.70 -6.07 33.21
N ASP A 143 -5.45 -7.26 32.63
CA ASP A 143 -4.13 -7.88 32.59
C ASP A 143 -3.21 -7.14 31.60
N LYS A 144 -2.07 -6.66 32.10
CA LYS A 144 -1.07 -5.94 31.33
C LYS A 144 -0.42 -6.80 30.24
N GLU A 145 -0.18 -8.09 30.50
CA GLU A 145 0.39 -9.02 29.51
C GLU A 145 -0.60 -9.31 28.38
N VAL A 146 -1.89 -9.40 28.70
CA VAL A 146 -2.95 -9.57 27.68
C VAL A 146 -3.02 -8.34 26.78
N ARG A 147 -2.99 -7.13 27.35
CA ARG A 147 -2.95 -5.86 26.60
C ARG A 147 -1.68 -5.73 25.75
N ALA A 148 -0.52 -6.09 26.28
CA ALA A 148 0.74 -6.12 25.54
C ALA A 148 0.69 -7.09 24.34
N ARG A 149 0.09 -8.27 24.52
CA ARG A 149 -0.13 -9.23 23.44
C ARG A 149 -1.11 -8.69 22.40
N ALA A 150 -2.18 -8.02 22.81
CA ALA A 150 -3.16 -7.41 21.91
C ALA A 150 -2.50 -6.31 21.06
N PHE A 151 -1.66 -5.46 21.66
CA PHE A 151 -0.89 -4.45 20.93
C PHE A 151 0.02 -5.08 19.87
N ARG A 152 0.82 -6.10 20.23
CA ARG A 152 1.68 -6.81 19.27
C ARG A 152 0.89 -7.30 18.06
N LYS A 153 -0.25 -7.96 18.30
CA LYS A 153 -1.14 -8.43 17.23
C LYS A 153 -1.67 -7.29 16.34
N CYS A 154 -2.08 -6.17 16.95
CA CYS A 154 -2.58 -5.01 16.19
C CYS A 154 -1.47 -4.37 15.34
N ARG A 155 -0.28 -4.18 15.91
CA ARG A 155 0.89 -3.67 15.20
C ARG A 155 1.25 -4.56 14.02
N ASP A 156 1.34 -5.87 14.24
CA ASP A 156 1.70 -6.83 13.19
C ASP A 156 0.65 -6.79 12.07
N HIS A 157 -0.64 -6.80 12.42
CA HIS A 157 -1.73 -6.66 11.44
C HIS A 157 -1.65 -5.34 10.65
N LEU A 158 -1.44 -4.20 11.31
CA LEU A 158 -1.33 -2.90 10.63
C LEU A 158 -0.09 -2.81 9.72
N THR A 159 0.99 -3.50 10.09
CA THR A 159 2.23 -3.57 9.30
C THR A 159 2.02 -4.45 8.07
N ASP A 160 1.42 -5.64 8.25
CA ASP A 160 1.09 -6.56 7.16
C ASP A 160 0.10 -5.93 6.16
N ALA A 161 -0.85 -5.15 6.68
CA ALA A 161 -1.80 -4.36 5.90
C ALA A 161 -1.17 -3.14 5.22
N LYS A 162 0.12 -2.86 5.45
CA LYS A 162 0.87 -1.69 4.95
C LYS A 162 0.23 -0.34 5.33
N VAL A 163 -0.48 -0.29 6.44
CA VAL A 163 -1.15 0.93 6.96
C VAL A 163 -0.19 1.75 7.83
N VAL A 164 0.77 1.08 8.45
CA VAL A 164 1.86 1.67 9.24
C VAL A 164 3.20 1.08 8.82
N LEU A 165 4.27 1.84 9.00
CA LEU A 165 5.65 1.37 8.86
C LEU A 165 6.34 1.46 10.21
N VAL A 166 7.04 0.40 10.61
CA VAL A 166 7.90 0.40 11.81
C VAL A 166 9.36 0.23 11.38
N ARG A 167 10.24 1.12 11.84
CA ARG A 167 11.69 1.07 11.59
C ARG A 167 12.44 1.83 12.69
N ASP A 168 13.56 1.28 13.16
CA ASP A 168 14.43 1.88 14.18
C ASP A 168 13.66 2.37 15.43
N ASP A 169 12.74 1.54 15.95
CA ASP A 169 11.83 1.85 17.07
C ASP A 169 10.92 3.07 16.87
N LEU A 170 10.76 3.51 15.63
CA LEU A 170 9.82 4.54 15.21
C LEU A 170 8.70 3.94 14.38
N VAL A 171 7.54 4.59 14.42
CA VAL A 171 6.36 4.21 13.64
C VAL A 171 5.80 5.40 12.85
N TRP A 172 5.52 5.18 11.57
CA TRP A 172 4.91 6.13 10.66
C TRP A 172 3.53 5.64 10.23
N ARG A 173 2.63 6.59 9.99
CA ARG A 173 1.41 6.35 9.23
C ARG A 173 1.75 6.34 7.75
N VAL A 174 1.42 5.25 7.04
CA VAL A 174 1.54 5.19 5.58
C VAL A 174 0.26 5.77 4.99
N GLN A 175 0.30 7.00 4.48
CA GLN A 175 -0.86 7.56 3.78
C GLN A 175 -1.19 6.67 2.56
N PRO A 176 -2.48 6.32 2.36
CA PRO A 176 -2.91 5.63 1.15
C PRO A 176 -2.76 6.53 -0.09
#